data_AF-A0AAV6BCY4-F1
#
_entry.id   AF-A0AAV6BCY4-F1
#
_cell.length_a   1.000
_cell.length_b   1.000
_cell.length_c   1.000
_cell.angle_alpha   90.00
_cell.angle_beta   90.00
_cell.angle_gamma   90.00
#
_symmetry.space_group_name_H-M   'P 1'
#
loop_
_entity.id
_entity.type
_entity.pdbx_description
1 polymer ?
#
loop_
_entity_poly.entity_id
_entity_poly.type
_entity_poly.pdbx_seq_one_letter_code
_entity_poly.pdbx_strand_id
1 'polypeptide(L)'
;GSRPGGELAADSSLLASLRAADDYLGNLSRIERSSTDANIPLSLGIEAIAIGAGGNGGGAHSLQEWYEPAGRELGLQRALLTLLGVSGVAQEKGH
;
A
#
# COMPACT_ATOMS: atom_id res chain seq x y z
N GLY A 1 24.31 4.67 4.05
CA GLY A 1 24.21 3.93 2.78
C GLY A 1 23.20 4.63 1.90
N SER A 2 23.56 4.93 0.64
CA SER A 2 22.62 5.48 -0.32
C SER A 2 21.60 4.39 -0.66
N ARG A 3 20.33 4.61 -0.33
CA ARG A 3 19.23 3.72 -0.72
C ARG A 3 18.76 4.22 -2.09
N PRO A 4 19.04 3.52 -3.20
CA PRO A 4 18.45 3.90 -4.47
C PRO A 4 16.92 3.84 -4.29
N GLY A 5 16.24 4.94 -4.62
CA GLY A 5 14.78 4.93 -4.70
C GLY A 5 14.38 3.91 -5.75
N GLY A 6 13.44 3.03 -5.40
CA GLY A 6 12.82 2.14 -6.37
C GLY A 6 11.42 2.67 -6.71
N GLU A 7 10.98 2.46 -7.94
CA GLU A 7 9.63 2.81 -8.38
C GLU A 7 8.87 1.54 -8.73
N LEU A 8 7.61 1.47 -8.30
CA LEU A 8 6.73 0.40 -8.72
C LEU A 8 6.33 0.65 -10.18
N ALA A 9 6.45 -0.38 -11.02
CA ALA A 9 6.08 -0.29 -12.42
C ALA A 9 4.60 0.10 -12.59
N ALA A 10 4.30 0.93 -13.59
CA ALA A 10 2.94 1.47 -13.79
C ALA A 10 1.92 0.38 -14.19
N ASP A 11 2.40 -0.71 -14.78
CA ASP A 11 1.68 -1.91 -15.20
C ASP A 11 1.70 -3.03 -14.13
N SER A 12 2.16 -2.72 -12.93
CA SER A 12 2.24 -3.68 -11.82
C SER A 12 0.87 -4.27 -11.46
N SER A 13 0.81 -5.59 -11.34
CA SER A 13 -0.38 -6.32 -10.86
C SER A 13 -0.75 -5.94 -9.42
N LEU A 14 0.27 -5.69 -8.60
CA LEU A 14 0.14 -5.21 -7.23
C LEU A 14 -0.46 -3.80 -7.20
N LEU A 15 -0.01 -2.91 -8.09
CA LEU A 15 -0.56 -1.55 -8.20
C LEU A 15 -2.02 -1.57 -8.69
N ALA A 16 -2.34 -2.42 -9.67
CA ALA A 16 -3.70 -2.58 -10.17
C ALA A 16 -4.65 -3.09 -9.08
N SER A 17 -4.22 -4.08 -8.30
CA SER A 17 -5.00 -4.63 -7.19
C SER A 17 -5.24 -3.59 -6.09
N LEU A 18 -4.24 -2.78 -5.76
CA LEU A 18 -4.37 -1.69 -4.79
C LEU A 18 -5.36 -0.62 -5.25
N ARG A 19 -5.32 -0.24 -6.54
CA ARG A 19 -6.26 0.73 -7.12
C ARG A 19 -7.69 0.20 -7.12
N ALA A 20 -7.90 -1.08 -7.48
CA ALA A 20 -9.21 -1.70 -7.42
C ALA A 20 -9.78 -1.72 -5.99
N ALA A 21 -8.93 -1.98 -4.99
CA ALA A 21 -9.32 -1.88 -3.59
C ALA A 21 -9.68 -0.44 -3.18
N ASP A 22 -8.90 0.55 -3.62
CA ASP A 22 -9.18 1.97 -3.38
C ASP A 22 -10.52 2.41 -4.00
N ASP A 23 -10.77 2.05 -5.25
CA ASP A 23 -12.02 2.35 -5.95
C ASP A 23 -13.23 1.73 -5.26
N TYR A 24 -13.14 0.45 -4.88
CA TYR A 24 -14.21 -0.26 -4.18
C TYR A 24 -14.55 0.37 -2.82
N LEU A 25 -13.53 0.86 -2.10
CA LEU A 25 -13.69 1.47 -0.79
C LEU A 25 -13.98 2.98 -0.85
N GLY A 26 -13.98 3.58 -2.04
CA GLY A 26 -14.10 5.04 -2.21
C GLY A 26 -12.93 5.82 -1.60
N ASN A 27 -11.74 5.20 -1.51
CA ASN A 27 -10.55 5.79 -0.91
C ASN A 27 -9.73 6.58 -1.94
N LEU A 28 -9.60 7.88 -1.74
CA LEU A 28 -8.78 8.75 -2.58
C LEU A 28 -7.32 8.72 -2.11
N SER A 29 -6.61 7.65 -2.45
CA SER A 29 -5.20 7.50 -2.11
C SER A 29 -4.29 8.35 -3.01
N ARG A 30 -3.09 8.67 -2.51
CA ARG A 30 -2.03 9.32 -3.27
C ARG A 30 -0.79 8.44 -3.26
N ILE A 31 -0.09 8.40 -4.38
CA ILE A 31 1.22 7.74 -4.48
C ILE A 31 2.26 8.75 -4.01
N GLU A 32 2.94 8.44 -2.93
CA GLU A 32 3.97 9.29 -2.34
C GLU A 32 5.32 8.57 -2.37
N ARG A 33 6.39 9.34 -2.63
CA ARG A 33 7.76 8.84 -2.50
C ARG A 33 8.19 9.03 -1.06
N SER A 34 8.42 7.94 -0.34
CA SER A 34 8.88 7.96 1.05
C SER A 34 9.97 6.93 1.29
N SER A 35 10.80 7.18 2.31
CA SER A 35 11.82 6.23 2.76
C SER A 35 11.15 5.12 3.57
N THR A 36 10.64 4.12 2.86
CA THR A 36 10.05 2.91 3.43
C THR A 36 10.92 1.69 3.11
N ASP A 37 10.68 0.58 3.81
CA ASP A 37 11.37 -0.69 3.55
C ASP A 37 11.02 -1.28 2.17
N ALA A 38 9.95 -0.79 1.52
CA ALA A 38 9.61 -1.17 0.14
C ALA A 38 10.67 -0.72 -0.88
N ASN A 39 11.51 0.27 -0.57
CA ASN A 39 12.56 0.73 -1.48
C ASN A 39 13.58 -0.36 -1.83
N ILE A 40 13.92 -1.27 -0.90
CA ILE A 40 14.91 -2.32 -1.15
C ILE A 40 14.38 -3.34 -2.18
N PRO A 41 13.20 -3.98 -2.01
CA PRO A 41 12.60 -4.82 -3.05
C PRO A 41 12.47 -4.12 -4.39
N LEU A 42 11.98 -2.88 -4.41
CA LEU A 42 11.80 -2.11 -5.64
C LEU A 42 13.13 -1.89 -6.37
N SER A 43 14.23 -1.60 -5.65
CA SER A 43 15.56 -1.46 -6.25
C SER A 43 16.10 -2.76 -6.85
N LEU A 44 15.55 -3.91 -6.46
CA LEU A 44 15.87 -5.24 -6.97
C LEU A 44 14.88 -5.70 -8.06
N GLY A 45 13.95 -4.84 -8.49
CA GLY A 45 12.92 -5.20 -9.47
C GLY A 45 11.80 -6.09 -8.92
N ILE A 46 11.68 -6.19 -7.59
CA ILE A 46 10.61 -6.93 -6.91
C ILE A 46 9.49 -5.95 -6.58
N GLU A 47 8.26 -6.26 -6.99
CA GLU A 47 7.09 -5.43 -6.69
C GLU A 47 6.88 -5.31 -5.16
N ALA A 48 6.80 -4.08 -4.65
CA ALA A 48 6.49 -3.82 -3.26
C ALA A 48 5.75 -2.49 -3.09
N ILE A 49 4.88 -2.43 -2.09
CA ILE A 49 4.17 -1.22 -1.67
C ILE A 49 4.26 -1.06 -0.16
N ALA A 50 4.27 0.20 0.29
CA ALA A 50 4.00 0.55 1.67
C ALA A 50 2.63 1.25 1.72
N ILE A 51 1.74 0.77 2.58
CA ILE A 51 0.39 1.31 2.74
C ILE A 51 0.17 1.73 4.19
N GLY A 52 -0.59 2.81 4.39
CA GLY A 52 -0.97 3.24 5.72
C GLY A 52 -1.90 2.21 6.39
N ALA A 53 -1.75 2.03 7.69
CA ALA A 53 -2.59 1.13 8.49
C ALA A 53 -4.04 1.64 8.65
N GLY A 54 -4.35 2.85 8.19
CA GLY A 54 -5.57 3.57 8.53
C GLY A 54 -5.54 4.08 9.98
N GLY A 55 -6.58 4.82 10.36
CA GLY A 55 -6.59 5.59 11.61
C GLY A 55 -5.83 6.90 11.50
N ASN A 56 -5.67 7.58 12.63
CA ASN A 56 -4.98 8.86 12.73
C ASN A 56 -3.71 8.71 13.56
N GLY A 57 -2.72 9.55 13.30
CA GLY A 57 -1.50 9.59 14.08
C GLY A 57 -0.70 10.84 13.78
N GLY A 58 0.30 11.09 14.62
CA GLY A 58 1.13 12.27 14.49
C GLY A 58 2.37 12.19 15.36
N GLY A 59 3.26 13.17 15.18
CA GLY A 59 4.48 13.26 15.96
C GLY A 59 5.45 12.10 15.75
N ALA A 60 5.43 11.45 14.58
CA ALA A 60 6.35 10.37 14.25
C ALA A 60 7.80 10.80 14.56
N HIS A 61 8.54 9.96 15.28
CA HIS A 61 9.90 10.23 15.76
C HIS A 61 10.01 11.34 16.82
N SER A 62 8.97 11.55 17.64
CA SER A 62 9.00 12.48 18.78
C SER A 62 8.48 11.82 20.06
N LEU A 63 8.72 12.47 21.22
CA LEU A 63 8.13 12.04 22.49
C LEU A 63 6.60 12.17 22.52
N GLN A 64 6.03 12.90 21.55
CA GLN A 64 4.60 13.09 21.37
C GLN A 64 4.07 12.22 20.22
N GLU A 65 4.74 11.11 19.89
CA GLU A 65 4.22 10.15 18.92
C GLU A 65 2.95 9.47 19.46
N TRP A 66 1.90 9.41 18.65
CA TRP A 66 0.63 8.79 19.03
C TRP A 66 -0.11 8.20 17.83
N TYR A 67 -1.01 7.28 18.14
CA TYR A 67 -1.89 6.62 17.18
C TYR A 67 -3.31 6.48 17.76
N GLU A 68 -4.31 6.85 16.96
CA GLU A 68 -5.72 6.65 17.23
C GLU A 68 -6.31 5.68 16.19
N PRO A 69 -6.82 4.52 16.61
CA PRO A 69 -7.28 3.48 15.68
C PRO A 69 -8.64 3.78 15.03
N ALA A 70 -9.31 4.88 15.37
CA ALA A 70 -10.61 5.22 14.82
C ALA A 70 -10.53 5.33 13.29
N GLY A 71 -11.29 4.48 12.57
CA GLY A 71 -11.29 4.43 11.10
C GLY A 71 -10.18 3.57 10.48
N ARG A 72 -9.42 2.82 11.28
CA ARG A 72 -8.41 1.86 10.77
C ARG A 72 -9.00 0.74 9.92
N GLU A 73 -10.29 0.48 10.08
CA GLU A 73 -11.01 -0.58 9.36
C GLU A 73 -10.88 -0.41 7.85
N LEU A 74 -10.88 0.84 7.36
CA LEU A 74 -10.63 1.16 5.95
C LEU A 74 -9.25 0.68 5.49
N GLY A 75 -8.20 0.92 6.30
CA GLY A 75 -6.83 0.46 6.02
C GLY A 75 -6.71 -1.06 6.03
N LEU A 76 -7.39 -1.73 6.97
CA LEU A 76 -7.43 -3.19 7.06
C LEU A 76 -8.17 -3.82 5.86
N GLN A 77 -9.32 -3.27 5.48
CA GLN A 77 -10.08 -3.71 4.30
C GLN A 77 -9.25 -3.53 3.02
N ARG A 78 -8.60 -2.36 2.89
CA ARG A 78 -7.72 -2.07 1.75
C ARG A 78 -6.58 -3.08 1.64
N ALA A 79 -5.91 -3.38 2.75
CA ALA A 79 -4.83 -4.37 2.79
C ALA A 79 -5.32 -5.78 2.39
N LEU A 80 -6.46 -6.21 2.95
CA LEU A 80 -7.05 -7.51 2.65
C LEU A 80 -7.47 -7.64 1.18
N LEU A 81 -8.19 -6.64 0.65
CA LEU A 81 -8.65 -6.65 -0.75
C LEU A 81 -7.46 -6.63 -1.72
N THR A 82 -6.43 -5.85 -1.43
CA THR A 82 -5.20 -5.84 -2.23
C THR A 82 -4.55 -7.23 -2.24
N LEU A 83 -4.43 -7.87 -1.07
CA LEU A 83 -3.86 -9.21 -0.95
C LEU A 83 -4.66 -10.25 -1.75
N LEU A 84 -5.99 -10.20 -1.67
CA LEU A 84 -6.87 -11.10 -2.42
C LEU A 84 -6.78 -10.88 -3.94
N GLY A 85 -6.60 -9.63 -4.38
CA GLY A 85 -6.41 -9.27 -5.78
C GLY A 85 -5.14 -9.87 -6.37
N VAL A 86 -4.04 -9.91 -5.59
CA VAL A 86 -2.76 -10.49 -6.05
C VAL A 86 -2.62 -11.98 -5.78
N SER A 87 -3.41 -12.55 -4.86
CA SER A 87 -3.29 -13.98 -4.49
C SER A 87 -3.88 -14.94 -5.53
N GLY A 88 -4.46 -14.43 -6.63
CA GLY A 88 -5.11 -15.22 -7.67
C GLY A 88 -6.43 -15.86 -7.25
N VAL A 89 -7.01 -15.44 -6.10
CA VAL A 89 -8.30 -15.95 -5.59
C VAL A 89 -9.47 -15.38 -6.39
N ALA A 90 -9.30 -14.19 -6.98
CA ALA A 90 -10.20 -13.65 -7.99
C ALA A 90 -9.59 -13.88 -9.37
N GLN A 91 -9.81 -15.05 -9.96
CA GLN A 91 -9.61 -15.20 -11.41
C GLN A 91 -10.77 -14.55 -12.17
N GLU A 92 -10.45 -13.82 -13.23
CA GLU A 92 -11.42 -13.42 -14.23
C GLU A 92 -12.15 -14.67 -14.76
N LYS A 93 -13.48 -14.54 -14.96
CA LYS A 93 -14.22 -15.49 -15.79
C LYS A 93 -13.55 -15.48 -17.16
N GLY A 94 -12.80 -16.54 -17.47
CA GLY A 94 -12.27 -16.78 -18.81
C GLY A 94 -13.40 -16.70 -19.83
N HIS A 95 -13.17 -15.92 -20.88
CA HIS A 95 -13.93 -16.01 -22.13
C HIS A 95 -13.30 -17.08 -23.02
#